data_AF-A0A8T5I0X8-F1
#
_entry.id   AF-A0A8T5I0X8-F1
#
_cell.length_a   1.000
_cell.length_b   1.000
_cell.length_c   1.000
_cell.angle_alpha   90.00
_cell.angle_beta   90.00
_cell.angle_gamma   90.00
#
_symmetry.space_group_name_H-M   'P 1'
#
loop_
_entity.id
_entity.type
_entity.pdbx_description
1 polymer ?
#
loop_
_entity_poly.entity_id
_entity_poly.type
_entity_poly.pdbx_seq_one_letter_code
_entity_poly.pdbx_strand_id
1 'polypeptide(L)'
;MEIKEKIPIVLFDDQCYVCIKFAIIVNFLARNKITMTGHYSDFGIKIRKEILDESALEMFWFIDEKRASGGRAALFPLIKSIFSTKTKKSKFIQISNICSENCKSTKSVFVRSFSLITNSKKIDL
;
A
#
# COMPACT_ATOMS: atom_id res chain seq x y z
N MET A 1 5.82 -18.09 -0.13
CA MET A 1 6.45 -18.19 1.21
C MET A 1 6.91 -16.82 1.71
N GLU A 2 7.55 -16.00 0.87
CA GLU A 2 8.07 -14.67 1.26
C GLU A 2 7.00 -13.59 1.59
N ILE A 3 5.88 -13.50 0.84
CA ILE A 3 4.89 -12.43 1.07
C ILE A 3 4.16 -12.63 2.41
N LYS A 4 3.77 -13.86 2.75
CA LYS A 4 3.02 -14.18 3.99
C LYS A 4 3.80 -13.80 5.26
N GLU A 5 5.13 -13.87 5.22
CA GLU A 5 6.00 -13.49 6.35
C GLU A 5 6.09 -11.97 6.57
N LYS A 6 5.72 -11.18 5.55
CA LYS A 6 5.74 -9.71 5.59
C LYS A 6 4.38 -9.10 5.93
N ILE A 7 3.34 -9.91 6.06
CA ILE A 7 1.99 -9.46 6.45
C ILE A 7 1.98 -8.97 7.91
N PRO A 8 1.33 -7.82 8.22
CA PRO A 8 0.49 -6.99 7.34
C PRO A 8 1.30 -6.06 6.40
N ILE A 9 0.81 -5.88 5.17
CA ILE A 9 1.46 -5.07 4.13
C ILE A 9 0.55 -3.93 3.69
N VAL A 10 1.13 -2.74 3.52
CA VAL A 10 0.58 -1.67 2.70
C VAL A 10 1.41 -1.57 1.43
N LEU A 11 0.76 -1.88 0.31
CA LEU A 11 1.28 -1.67 -1.03
C LEU A 11 0.73 -0.33 -1.55
N PHE A 12 1.57 0.59 -1.99
CA PHE A 12 1.13 1.93 -2.43
C PHE A 12 1.77 2.32 -3.76
N ASP A 13 1.14 3.22 -4.51
CA ASP A 13 1.72 3.80 -5.71
C ASP A 13 2.88 4.75 -5.33
N ASP A 14 4.11 4.27 -5.52
CA ASP A 14 5.35 4.99 -5.26
C ASP A 14 5.76 5.96 -6.37
N GLN A 15 4.92 6.15 -7.40
CA GLN A 15 5.04 7.22 -8.39
C GLN A 15 4.01 8.35 -8.16
N CYS A 16 3.13 8.20 -7.17
CA CYS A 16 2.06 9.13 -6.84
C CYS A 16 2.40 9.96 -5.58
N TYR A 17 2.58 11.29 -5.73
CA TYR A 17 2.94 12.18 -4.63
C TYR A 17 1.99 12.08 -3.42
N VAL A 18 0.68 12.07 -3.67
CA VAL A 18 -0.35 11.97 -2.62
C VAL A 18 -0.28 10.60 -1.93
N CYS A 19 -0.07 9.53 -2.69
CA CYS A 19 0.04 8.17 -2.18
C CYS A 19 1.28 8.00 -1.29
N ILE A 20 2.41 8.61 -1.67
CA ILE A 20 3.63 8.66 -0.86
C ILE A 20 3.39 9.40 0.45
N LYS A 21 2.74 10.58 0.41
CA LYS A 21 2.39 11.32 1.64
C LYS A 21 1.48 10.50 2.55
N PHE A 22 0.48 9.83 1.99
CA PHE A 22 -0.37 8.89 2.72
C PHE A 22 0.46 7.76 3.36
N ALA A 23 1.34 7.12 2.60
CA ALA A 23 2.19 6.03 3.08
C ALA A 23 3.12 6.48 4.24
N ILE A 24 3.68 7.69 4.17
CA ILE A 24 4.50 8.26 5.26
C ILE A 24 3.68 8.41 6.54
N ILE A 25 2.46 8.97 6.44
CA ILE A 25 1.56 9.15 7.59
C ILE A 25 1.18 7.79 8.18
N VAL A 26 0.80 6.83 7.33
CA VAL A 26 0.45 5.47 7.77
C VAL A 26 1.62 4.80 8.47
N ASN A 27 2.83 4.89 7.92
CA ASN A 27 4.02 4.30 8.53
C ASN A 27 4.31 4.89 9.92
N PHE A 28 4.20 6.22 10.02
CA PHE A 28 4.37 6.93 11.29
C PHE A 28 3.35 6.46 12.33
N LEU A 29 2.06 6.37 11.98
CA LEU A 29 1.00 5.90 12.87
C LEU A 29 1.18 4.42 13.23
N ALA A 30 1.58 3.59 12.27
CA ALA A 30 1.78 2.16 12.45
C ALA A 30 3.02 1.82 13.31
N ARG A 31 3.94 2.77 13.53
CA ARG A 31 5.18 2.55 14.31
C ARG A 31 5.96 1.31 13.83
N ASN A 32 6.10 1.16 12.51
CA ASN A 32 6.78 0.02 11.86
C ASN A 32 6.14 -1.37 12.13
N LYS A 33 4.86 -1.43 12.50
CA LYS A 33 4.11 -2.71 12.61
C LYS A 33 3.61 -3.24 11.26
N ILE A 34 3.66 -2.42 10.22
CA ILE A 34 3.13 -2.72 8.89
C ILE A 34 4.27 -2.59 7.88
N THR A 35 4.39 -3.57 6.99
CA THR A 35 5.36 -3.51 5.90
C THR A 35 4.88 -2.54 4.85
N MET A 36 5.64 -1.49 4.59
CA MET A 36 5.35 -0.52 3.55
C MET A 36 6.15 -0.89 2.29
N THR A 37 5.50 -0.96 1.12
CA THR A 37 6.17 -1.24 -0.15
C THR A 37 5.49 -0.50 -1.31
N GLY A 38 6.29 0.00 -2.25
CA GLY A 38 5.80 0.59 -3.50
C GLY A 38 5.32 -0.46 -4.50
N HIS A 39 4.40 -0.10 -5.39
CA HIS A 39 3.94 -0.93 -6.53
C HIS A 39 5.04 -1.22 -7.55
N TYR A 40 6.02 -0.34 -7.68
CA TYR A 40 7.08 -0.42 -8.68
C TYR A 40 8.41 -0.97 -8.12
N SER A 41 8.45 -1.35 -6.83
CA SER A 41 9.58 -2.10 -6.27
C SER A 41 9.55 -3.57 -6.70
N ASP A 42 10.68 -4.27 -6.64
CA ASP A 42 10.73 -5.71 -6.95
C ASP A 42 9.74 -6.52 -6.11
N PHE A 43 9.62 -6.19 -4.82
CA PHE A 43 8.65 -6.81 -3.92
C PHE A 43 7.20 -6.44 -4.25
N GLY A 44 6.95 -5.20 -4.65
CA GLY A 44 5.64 -4.73 -5.11
C GLY A 44 5.19 -5.42 -6.39
N ILE A 45 6.07 -5.53 -7.38
CA ILE A 45 5.82 -6.25 -8.63
C ILE A 45 5.46 -7.71 -8.35
N LYS A 46 6.16 -8.35 -7.42
CA LYS A 46 5.86 -9.71 -6.96
C LYS A 46 4.45 -9.81 -6.36
N ILE A 47 4.09 -8.92 -5.43
CA ILE A 47 2.75 -8.88 -4.84
C ILE A 47 1.68 -8.69 -5.92
N ARG A 48 1.89 -7.80 -6.88
CA ARG A 48 0.93 -7.56 -7.96
C ARG A 48 0.67 -8.81 -8.78
N LYS A 49 1.73 -9.53 -9.18
CA LYS A 49 1.64 -10.76 -9.99
C LYS A 49 1.01 -11.93 -9.20
N GLU A 50 1.32 -12.06 -7.92
CA GLU A 50 0.89 -13.21 -7.12
C GLU A 50 -0.46 -13.02 -6.41
N ILE A 51 -0.87 -11.79 -6.11
CA ILE A 51 -2.05 -11.49 -5.27
C ILE A 51 -3.08 -10.61 -5.97
N LEU A 52 -2.66 -9.55 -6.69
CA LEU A 52 -3.58 -8.49 -7.12
C LEU A 52 -4.07 -8.59 -8.57
N ASP A 53 -3.34 -9.32 -9.42
CA ASP A 53 -3.69 -9.47 -10.85
C ASP A 53 -3.84 -8.09 -11.56
N GLU A 54 -4.71 -7.96 -12.57
CA GLU A 54 -5.01 -6.68 -13.25
C GLU A 54 -5.55 -5.58 -12.31
N SER A 55 -5.92 -5.93 -11.08
CA SER A 55 -6.48 -5.01 -10.06
C SER A 55 -5.47 -4.02 -9.48
N ALA A 56 -4.20 -4.11 -9.86
CA ALA A 56 -3.11 -3.38 -9.22
C ALA A 56 -3.13 -1.86 -9.40
N LEU A 57 -4.11 -1.29 -10.12
CA LEU A 57 -4.17 0.14 -10.43
C LEU A 57 -4.72 1.02 -9.30
N GLU A 58 -5.07 0.45 -8.15
CA GLU A 58 -5.50 1.22 -6.97
C GLU A 58 -4.32 1.96 -6.31
N MET A 59 -4.59 3.15 -5.77
CA MET A 59 -3.58 3.99 -5.09
C MET A 59 -2.87 3.29 -3.93
N PHE A 60 -3.60 2.45 -3.20
CA PHE A 60 -3.00 1.55 -2.21
C PHE A 60 -3.87 0.31 -1.96
N TRP A 61 -3.22 -0.72 -1.44
CA TRP A 61 -3.81 -1.94 -0.94
C TRP A 61 -3.34 -2.22 0.48
N PHE A 62 -4.23 -2.75 1.30
CA PHE A 62 -3.91 -3.36 2.58
C PHE A 62 -4.08 -4.88 2.48
N ILE A 63 -3.02 -5.62 2.82
CA ILE A 63 -2.98 -7.08 2.71
C ILE A 63 -2.76 -7.66 4.11
N ASP A 64 -3.73 -8.44 4.57
CA ASP A 64 -3.66 -9.20 5.81
C ASP A 64 -3.67 -10.73 5.56
N GLU A 65 -3.71 -11.52 6.63
CA GLU A 65 -3.69 -12.98 6.56
C GLU A 65 -4.90 -13.58 5.83
N LYS A 66 -5.96 -12.81 5.61
CA LYS A 66 -7.24 -13.27 5.04
C LYS A 66 -7.53 -12.67 3.68
N ARG A 67 -7.19 -11.39 3.48
CA ARG A 67 -7.66 -10.61 2.33
C ARG A 67 -6.65 -9.56 1.88
N ALA A 68 -6.65 -9.30 0.58
CA ALA A 68 -6.17 -8.05 0.01
C ALA A 68 -7.35 -7.11 -0.23
N SER A 69 -7.32 -5.92 0.36
CA SER A 69 -8.34 -4.88 0.21
C SER A 69 -7.74 -3.65 -0.45
N GLY A 70 -8.39 -3.11 -1.48
CA GLY A 70 -7.94 -1.95 -2.26
C GLY A 70 -8.84 -0.73 -2.09
N GLY A 71 -8.24 0.46 -2.13
CA GLY A 71 -8.98 1.72 -2.02
C GLY A 71 -9.77 1.86 -0.72
N ARG A 72 -11.04 2.22 -0.78
CA ARG A 72 -11.88 2.43 0.42
C ARG A 72 -12.03 1.18 1.28
N ALA A 73 -12.06 -0.02 0.67
CA ALA A 73 -12.17 -1.28 1.40
C ALA A 73 -10.98 -1.52 2.35
N ALA A 74 -9.82 -0.92 2.04
CA ALA A 74 -8.59 -1.07 2.79
C ALA A 74 -8.52 -0.20 4.06
N LEU A 75 -9.29 0.90 4.13
CA LEU A 75 -9.19 1.88 5.22
C LEU A 75 -9.53 1.28 6.58
N PHE A 76 -10.66 0.58 6.68
CA PHE A 76 -11.09 -0.03 7.93
C PHE A 76 -10.10 -1.09 8.46
N PRO A 77 -9.68 -2.11 7.68
CA PRO A 77 -8.72 -3.10 8.16
C PRO A 77 -7.34 -2.49 8.44
N LEU A 78 -6.91 -1.48 7.69
CA LEU A 78 -5.68 -0.73 7.96
C LEU A 78 -5.72 -0.03 9.33
N ILE A 79 -6.76 0.75 9.61
CA ILE A 79 -6.93 1.43 10.90
C ILE A 79 -6.95 0.41 12.04
N LYS A 80 -7.71 -0.69 11.87
CA LYS A 80 -7.74 -1.78 12.84
C LYS A 80 -6.36 -2.38 13.08
N SER A 81 -5.54 -2.54 12.05
CA SER A 81 -4.18 -3.07 12.14
C SER A 81 -3.24 -2.12 12.90
N ILE A 82 -3.30 -0.81 12.62
CA ILE A 82 -2.50 0.22 13.30
C ILE A 82 -2.72 0.19 14.82
N PHE A 83 -3.98 0.14 15.24
CA PHE A 83 -4.36 0.13 16.66
C PHE A 83 -4.33 -1.26 17.31
N SER A 84 -4.01 -2.31 16.56
CA SER A 84 -3.89 -3.66 17.11
C SER A 84 -2.68 -3.78 18.05
N THR A 85 -2.89 -4.49 19.16
CA THR A 85 -1.86 -4.87 20.13
C THR A 85 -1.02 -6.07 19.68
N LYS A 86 -1.39 -6.73 18.57
CA LYS A 86 -0.62 -7.83 17.98
C LYS A 86 0.70 -7.29 17.40
N THR A 87 1.77 -7.37 18.18
CA THR A 87 3.12 -6.95 17.79
C THR A 87 3.80 -7.99 16.90
N LYS A 88 3.73 -7.80 15.58
CA LYS A 88 4.78 -8.26 14.66
C LYS A 88 5.59 -7.02 14.26
N LYS A 89 6.89 -6.99 14.56
CA LYS A 89 7.78 -5.92 14.08
C LYS A 89 8.06 -6.18 12.61
N SER A 90 7.69 -5.26 11.74
CA SER A 90 7.96 -5.34 10.32
C SER A 90 9.25 -4.57 9.97
N LYS A 91 10.00 -5.08 8.98
CA LYS A 91 11.10 -4.33 8.36
C LYS A 91 10.50 -3.41 7.32
N PHE A 92 10.68 -2.11 7.50
CA PHE A 92 10.47 -1.12 6.46
C PHE A 92 11.46 -1.36 5.33
N ILE A 93 10.99 -1.84 4.19
CA ILE A 93 11.83 -2.03 3.01
C ILE A 93 12.03 -0.63 2.41
N GLN A 94 13.19 -0.06 2.75
CA GLN A 94 13.80 1.18 2.28
C GLN A 94 12.97 2.02 1.29
N ILE A 95 12.37 3.09 1.80
CA ILE A 95 11.93 4.27 1.01
C ILE A 95 13.17 5.15 0.71
N SER A 96 14.28 4.59 0.25
CA SER A 96 15.50 5.40 0.00
C SER A 96 15.51 6.10 -1.36
N ASN A 97 14.63 5.74 -2.30
CA ASN A 97 14.62 6.29 -3.67
C ASN A 97 13.24 6.70 -4.18
N ILE A 98 12.30 7.05 -3.29
CA ILE A 98 10.94 7.37 -3.73
C ILE A 98 10.84 8.88 -3.98
N CYS A 99 10.87 9.23 -5.27
CA CYS A 99 10.62 10.54 -5.90
C CYS A 99 11.89 11.27 -6.41
N SER A 100 12.31 10.96 -7.64
CA SER A 100 13.08 11.89 -8.48
C SER A 100 12.17 13.01 -9.02
N GLU A 101 12.76 14.12 -9.47
CA GLU A 101 12.14 15.43 -9.79
C GLU A 101 10.86 15.39 -10.67
N ASN A 102 10.56 14.27 -11.32
CA ASN A 102 9.44 14.07 -12.25
C ASN A 102 8.08 13.74 -11.63
N CYS A 103 7.94 13.58 -10.30
CA CYS A 103 6.62 13.36 -9.68
C CYS A 103 5.73 14.63 -9.64
N LYS A 104 6.26 15.79 -10.04
CA LYS A 104 5.60 17.12 -9.93
C LYS A 104 4.67 17.49 -11.10
N SER A 105 4.31 16.59 -12.02
CA SER A 105 3.34 16.91 -13.09
C SER A 105 1.92 16.97 -12.54
N THR A 106 1.45 18.18 -12.22
CA THR A 106 0.15 18.47 -11.58
C THR A 106 -1.09 18.03 -12.38
N LYS A 107 -0.95 17.77 -13.69
CA LYS A 107 -2.06 17.34 -14.57
C LYS A 107 -2.45 15.85 -14.44
N SER A 108 -1.58 14.97 -13.93
CA SER A 108 -1.90 13.54 -13.73
C SER A 108 -2.36 13.20 -12.30
N VAL A 109 -2.20 14.15 -11.36
CA VAL A 109 -2.43 13.95 -9.91
C VAL A 109 -3.92 13.88 -9.56
N PHE A 110 -4.78 14.67 -10.21
CA PHE A 110 -6.22 14.71 -9.90
C PHE A 110 -7.05 13.63 -10.60
N VAL A 111 -6.71 13.26 -11.84
CA VAL A 111 -7.46 12.25 -12.60
C VAL A 111 -7.33 10.86 -11.95
N ARG A 112 -6.21 10.59 -11.26
CA ARG A 112 -6.01 9.37 -10.46
C ARG A 112 -6.54 9.46 -9.03
N SER A 113 -6.64 10.66 -8.45
CA SER A 113 -7.26 10.85 -7.14
C SER A 113 -8.77 10.52 -7.14
N PHE A 114 -9.43 10.51 -8.29
CA PHE A 114 -10.86 10.19 -8.38
C PHE A 114 -11.18 8.70 -8.15
N SER A 115 -10.21 7.78 -8.28
CA SER A 115 -10.44 6.36 -7.92
C SER A 115 -10.49 6.12 -6.41
N LEU A 116 -10.04 7.09 -5.59
CA LEU A 116 -10.07 7.03 -4.11
C LEU A 116 -11.46 6.75 -3.53
N ILE A 117 -12.51 7.13 -4.25
CA ILE A 117 -13.89 7.11 -3.74
C ILE A 117 -14.71 6.00 -4.41
N THR A 118 -14.41 5.67 -5.67
CA THR A 118 -15.28 4.83 -6.50
C THR A 118 -14.91 3.35 -6.45
N ASN A 119 -13.64 3.00 -6.27
CA ASN A 119 -13.21 1.61 -6.29
C ASN A 119 -12.99 1.04 -4.88
N SER A 120 -13.67 -0.07 -4.62
CA SER A 120 -13.61 -0.81 -3.37
C SER A 120 -13.49 -2.28 -3.72
N LYS A 121 -12.26 -2.77 -3.86
CA LYS A 121 -11.99 -4.16 -4.23
C LYS A 121 -11.51 -4.97 -3.03
N LYS A 122 -11.91 -6.23 -3.00
CA LYS A 122 -11.51 -7.22 -2.00
C LYS A 122 -11.18 -8.51 -2.73
N ILE A 123 -10.09 -9.15 -2.34
CA ILE A 123 -9.63 -10.44 -2.86
C ILE A 123 -9.35 -11.30 -1.62
N ASP A 124 -9.93 -12.50 -1.58
CA ASP A 124 -9.71 -13.47 -0.51
C ASP A 124 -8.46 -14.31 -0.84
N LEU A 125 -7.60 -14.56 0.16
CA LEU A 125 -6.23 -15.11 0.01
C LEU A 125 -6.04 -16.52 0.60
#